data_AF-A0A2D4H194-F1
#
_entry.id   AF-A0A2D4H194-F1
#
_cell.length_a   1.000
_cell.length_b   1.000
_cell.length_c   1.000
_cell.angle_alpha   90.00
_cell.angle_beta   90.00
_cell.angle_gamma   90.00
#
_symmetry.space_group_name_H-M   'P 1'
#
loop_
_entity.id
_entity.type
_entity.pdbx_description
1 polymer ?
#
loop_
_entity_poly.entity_id
_entity_poly.type
_entity_poly.pdbx_seq_one_letter_code
_entity_poly.pdbx_strand_id
1 'polypeptide(L)'
;FSPATSSQRSIEGMLSTDKTNTTPNMQTMQSTLLMIQETMIKLQENMSKNHGKIKLEMGEMKSEIHKLDDRMDSIQEAIQKNKERIKAIENRMEQTEKKLEMVDQKMTGLNKDMEESLIHLEMDQASFFLRFQNITETKKEDLGILIAELIAETLQRDRQEIINKIDDVDRVYTSYARCHRLPR
;
A
#
# COMPACT_ATOMS: atom_id res chain seq x y z
N PHE A 1 125.25 -36.72 -18.48
CA PHE A 1 124.74 -38.03 -18.04
C PHE A 1 123.39 -38.27 -18.73
N SER A 2 123.34 -39.23 -19.66
CA SER A 2 122.11 -39.84 -20.22
C SER A 2 121.57 -40.92 -19.24
N PRO A 3 120.53 -41.71 -19.58
CA PRO A 3 119.12 -41.41 -19.87
C PRO A 3 118.16 -42.36 -19.08
N ALA A 4 116.82 -42.27 -19.24
CA ALA A 4 115.93 -43.45 -19.33
C ALA A 4 114.45 -43.08 -19.56
N THR A 5 113.92 -43.65 -20.64
CA THR A 5 112.51 -43.83 -21.00
C THR A 5 111.75 -44.66 -19.97
N SER A 6 110.47 -44.37 -19.70
CA SER A 6 109.56 -45.35 -19.07
C SER A 6 108.13 -45.21 -19.59
N SER A 7 107.56 -46.38 -19.85
CA SER A 7 106.42 -46.67 -20.71
C SER A 7 105.05 -46.13 -20.26
N GLN A 8 104.26 -45.85 -21.28
CA GLN A 8 102.80 -45.81 -21.34
C GLN A 8 102.10 -46.84 -20.42
N ARG A 9 101.09 -46.39 -19.64
CA ARG A 9 100.05 -47.27 -19.07
C ARG A 9 98.69 -46.60 -19.30
N SER A 10 97.83 -47.28 -20.07
CA SER A 10 96.49 -46.84 -20.48
C SER A 10 95.56 -46.65 -19.28
N ILE A 11 94.77 -45.57 -19.31
CA ILE A 11 93.71 -45.20 -18.33
C ILE A 11 92.44 -46.02 -18.64
N GLU A 12 92.59 -47.34 -18.76
CA GLU A 12 91.49 -48.24 -19.17
C GLU A 12 91.25 -49.37 -18.15
N GLY A 13 91.93 -49.31 -17.00
CA GLY A 13 91.88 -50.33 -15.95
C GLY A 13 91.36 -49.88 -14.59
N MET A 14 90.89 -48.63 -14.43
CA MET A 14 90.34 -48.14 -13.15
C MET A 14 88.82 -48.23 -13.03
N LEU A 15 88.16 -48.90 -13.98
CA LEU A 15 86.72 -49.16 -13.97
C LEU A 15 86.40 -50.59 -13.55
N SER A 16 87.08 -51.15 -12.55
CA SER A 16 86.76 -52.49 -12.02
C SER A 16 87.44 -52.69 -10.67
N THR A 17 86.92 -52.05 -9.62
CA THR A 17 86.84 -52.58 -8.23
C THR A 17 86.55 -51.46 -7.22
N ASP A 18 85.45 -50.73 -7.41
CA ASP A 18 84.73 -50.13 -6.26
C ASP A 18 83.35 -50.79 -6.17
N LYS A 19 83.35 -52.11 -5.96
CA LYS A 19 82.27 -52.74 -5.20
C LYS A 19 82.51 -52.36 -3.74
N THR A 20 82.10 -51.14 -3.39
CA THR A 20 81.99 -50.74 -2.00
C THR A 20 80.99 -51.67 -1.33
N ASN A 21 81.47 -52.49 -0.42
CA ASN A 21 80.65 -53.21 0.54
C ASN A 21 79.86 -52.16 1.33
N THR A 22 78.61 -51.95 0.94
CA THR A 22 77.68 -51.06 1.63
C THR A 22 77.40 -51.70 2.99
N THR A 23 77.84 -51.07 4.07
CA THR A 23 77.48 -51.49 5.42
C THR A 23 75.94 -51.45 5.52
N PRO A 24 75.27 -52.42 6.18
CA PRO A 24 73.80 -52.46 6.25
C PRO A 24 73.14 -51.12 6.65
N ASN A 25 73.84 -50.34 7.49
CA ASN A 25 73.44 -49.01 7.94
C ASN A 25 73.24 -47.97 6.80
N MET A 26 74.03 -48.01 5.73
CA MET A 26 73.91 -47.04 4.61
C MET A 26 72.68 -47.30 3.73
N GLN A 27 72.34 -48.57 3.47
CA GLN A 27 71.16 -48.92 2.65
C GLN A 27 69.86 -48.57 3.39
N THR A 28 69.80 -48.80 4.71
CA THR A 28 68.65 -48.43 5.54
C THR A 28 68.45 -46.90 5.57
N MET A 29 69.54 -46.12 5.66
CA MET A 29 69.47 -44.66 5.58
C MET A 29 68.94 -44.18 4.21
N GLN A 30 69.42 -44.76 3.11
CA GLN A 30 69.00 -44.39 1.77
C GLN A 30 67.51 -44.69 1.54
N SER A 31 67.03 -45.86 1.99
CA SER A 31 65.61 -46.22 1.92
C SER A 31 64.72 -45.28 2.75
N THR A 32 65.17 -44.91 3.95
CA THR A 32 64.44 -43.96 4.80
C THR A 32 64.35 -42.58 4.15
N LEU A 33 65.43 -42.09 3.53
CA LEU A 33 65.45 -40.80 2.83
C LEU A 33 64.49 -40.78 1.62
N LEU A 34 64.43 -41.87 0.85
CA LEU A 34 63.49 -42.00 -0.27
C LEU A 34 62.03 -41.97 0.21
N MET A 35 61.71 -42.66 1.31
CA MET A 35 60.36 -42.58 1.89
C MET A 35 60.01 -41.17 2.36
N ILE A 36 60.97 -40.43 2.93
CA ILE A 36 60.78 -39.02 3.32
C ILE A 36 60.52 -38.15 2.08
N GLN A 37 61.26 -38.35 0.99
CA GLN A 37 61.04 -37.61 -0.25
C GLN A 37 59.66 -37.91 -0.86
N GLU A 38 59.25 -39.18 -0.91
CA GLU A 38 57.94 -39.58 -1.44
C GLU A 38 56.79 -38.99 -0.63
N THR A 39 56.90 -39.00 0.71
CA THR A 39 55.91 -38.37 1.58
C THR A 39 55.89 -36.85 1.43
N MET A 40 57.04 -36.20 1.25
CA MET A 40 57.12 -34.77 0.97
C MET A 40 56.46 -34.39 -0.36
N ILE A 41 56.68 -35.17 -1.42
CA ILE A 41 56.04 -34.96 -2.73
C ILE A 41 54.52 -35.09 -2.61
N LYS A 42 54.02 -36.16 -1.95
CA LYS A 42 52.58 -36.34 -1.71
C LYS A 42 51.98 -35.17 -0.92
N LEU A 43 52.70 -34.67 0.09
CA LEU A 43 52.28 -33.50 0.86
C LEU A 43 52.20 -32.25 -0.03
N GLN A 44 53.20 -32.02 -0.87
CA GLN A 44 53.25 -30.87 -1.79
C GLN A 44 52.12 -30.92 -2.83
N GLU A 45 51.84 -32.09 -3.40
CA GLU A 45 50.69 -32.28 -4.30
C GLU A 45 49.36 -31.98 -3.60
N ASN A 46 49.18 -32.48 -2.38
CA ASN A 46 47.97 -32.22 -1.60
C ASN A 46 47.81 -30.73 -1.28
N MET A 47 48.89 -30.05 -0.89
CA MET A 47 48.86 -28.60 -0.68
C MET A 47 48.52 -27.84 -1.96
N SER A 48 49.08 -28.24 -3.10
CA SER A 48 48.79 -27.62 -4.41
C SER A 48 47.32 -27.79 -4.79
N LYS A 49 46.75 -28.98 -4.60
CA LYS A 49 45.32 -29.26 -4.85
C LYS A 49 44.42 -28.43 -3.94
N ASN A 50 44.73 -28.38 -2.65
CA ASN A 50 43.97 -27.60 -1.68
C ASN A 50 44.04 -26.10 -2.00
N HIS A 51 45.23 -25.57 -2.33
CA HIS A 51 45.38 -24.18 -2.73
C HIS A 51 44.56 -23.84 -3.98
N GLY A 52 44.55 -24.74 -4.97
CA GLY A 52 43.71 -24.58 -6.16
C GLY A 52 42.22 -24.52 -5.84
N LYS A 53 41.73 -25.43 -4.99
CA LYS A 53 40.33 -25.45 -4.54
C LYS A 53 39.95 -24.18 -3.79
N ILE A 54 40.78 -23.75 -2.83
CA ILE A 54 40.56 -22.50 -2.07
C ILE A 54 40.51 -21.29 -3.01
N LYS A 55 41.39 -21.23 -4.00
CA LYS A 55 41.42 -20.12 -4.98
C LYS A 55 40.13 -20.07 -5.83
N LEU A 56 39.59 -21.22 -6.20
CA LEU A 56 38.33 -21.32 -6.93
C LEU A 56 37.15 -20.83 -6.06
N GLU A 57 37.01 -21.38 -4.85
CA GLU A 57 35.95 -21.00 -3.90
C GLU A 57 36.01 -19.50 -3.55
N MET A 58 37.21 -18.95 -3.36
CA MET A 58 37.41 -17.51 -3.14
C MET A 58 36.95 -16.67 -4.34
N GLY A 59 37.17 -17.15 -5.56
CA GLY A 59 36.72 -16.50 -6.79
C GLY A 59 35.19 -16.49 -6.92
N GLU A 60 34.55 -17.61 -6.62
CA GLU A 60 33.09 -17.74 -6.60
C GLU A 60 32.47 -16.82 -5.54
N MET A 61 33.01 -16.84 -4.32
CA MET A 61 32.58 -15.98 -3.22
C MET A 61 32.67 -14.50 -3.58
N LYS A 62 33.77 -14.07 -4.24
CA LYS A 62 33.92 -12.69 -4.70
C LYS A 62 32.84 -12.29 -5.71
N SER A 63 32.46 -13.21 -6.60
CA SER A 63 31.38 -12.98 -7.57
C SER A 63 30.02 -12.85 -6.89
N GLU A 64 29.75 -13.69 -5.88
CA GLU A 64 28.52 -13.61 -5.09
C GLU A 64 28.43 -12.31 -4.28
N ILE A 65 29.53 -11.88 -3.66
CA ILE A 65 29.60 -10.59 -2.94
C ILE A 65 29.26 -9.44 -3.87
N HIS A 66 29.85 -9.37 -5.07
CA HIS A 66 29.52 -8.32 -6.04
C HIS A 66 28.05 -8.34 -6.45
N LYS A 67 27.45 -9.52 -6.67
CA LYS A 67 26.01 -9.62 -6.97
C LYS A 67 25.13 -9.17 -5.80
N LEU A 68 25.57 -9.39 -4.56
CA LEU A 68 24.86 -8.92 -3.37
C LEU A 68 24.95 -7.41 -3.24
N ASP A 69 26.10 -6.81 -3.53
CA ASP A 69 26.27 -5.35 -3.54
C ASP A 69 25.33 -4.69 -4.57
N ASP A 70 25.29 -5.19 -5.82
CA ASP A 70 24.40 -4.66 -6.86
C ASP A 70 22.91 -4.71 -6.45
N ARG A 71 22.52 -5.81 -5.78
CA ARG A 71 21.16 -5.97 -5.25
C ARG A 71 20.90 -5.03 -4.08
N MET A 72 21.89 -4.81 -3.22
CA MET A 72 21.79 -3.91 -2.08
C MET A 72 21.59 -2.46 -2.55
N ASP A 73 22.34 -2.02 -3.56
CA ASP A 73 22.19 -0.70 -4.18
C ASP A 73 20.79 -0.51 -4.76
N SER A 74 20.29 -1.52 -5.50
CA SER A 74 18.94 -1.50 -6.07
C SER A 74 17.85 -1.40 -4.98
N ILE A 75 18.02 -2.11 -3.86
CA ILE A 75 17.09 -2.06 -2.72
C ILE A 75 17.15 -0.66 -2.06
N GLN A 76 18.33 -0.09 -1.90
CA GLN A 76 18.51 1.23 -1.30
C GLN A 76 17.83 2.33 -2.14
N GLU A 77 17.95 2.27 -3.47
CA GLU A 77 17.24 3.18 -4.38
C GLU A 77 15.71 3.03 -4.25
N ALA A 78 15.20 1.80 -4.24
CA ALA A 78 13.78 1.53 -4.08
C ALA A 78 13.22 2.05 -2.74
N ILE A 79 13.97 1.88 -1.65
CA ILE A 79 13.61 2.41 -0.33
C ILE A 79 13.51 3.94 -0.36
N GLN A 80 14.50 4.62 -0.96
CA GLN A 80 14.50 6.08 -1.04
C GLN A 80 13.30 6.60 -1.86
N LYS A 81 13.01 5.97 -3.00
CA LYS A 81 11.83 6.29 -3.82
C LYS A 81 10.53 6.06 -3.07
N ASN A 82 10.42 4.98 -2.30
CA ASN A 82 9.24 4.70 -1.50
C ASN A 82 9.05 5.73 -0.38
N LYS A 83 10.14 6.17 0.27
CA LYS A 83 10.10 7.24 1.28
C LYS A 83 9.52 8.54 0.73
N GLU A 84 9.93 8.94 -0.47
CA GLU A 84 9.40 10.15 -1.12
C GLU A 84 7.91 10.00 -1.49
N ARG A 85 7.51 8.83 -1.99
CA ARG A 85 6.10 8.54 -2.30
C ARG A 85 5.22 8.58 -1.06
N ILE A 86 5.68 8.02 0.07
CA ILE A 86 4.96 8.05 1.34
C ILE A 86 4.73 9.50 1.78
N LYS A 87 5.78 10.33 1.77
CA LYS A 87 5.67 11.76 2.12
C LYS A 87 4.66 12.51 1.24
N ALA A 88 4.61 12.20 -0.05
CA ALA A 88 3.63 12.79 -0.97
C ALA A 88 2.18 12.34 -0.66
N ILE A 89 2.00 11.08 -0.24
CA ILE A 89 0.71 10.54 0.18
C ILE A 89 0.23 11.20 1.48
N GLU A 90 1.10 11.34 2.47
CA GLU A 90 0.81 12.00 3.75
C GLU A 90 0.28 13.43 3.53
N ASN A 91 0.98 14.23 2.71
CA ASN A 91 0.54 15.59 2.38
C ASN A 91 -0.83 15.63 1.70
N ARG A 92 -1.11 14.68 0.79
CA ARG A 92 -2.41 14.59 0.10
C ARG A 92 -3.52 14.16 1.06
N MET A 93 -3.21 13.27 2.00
CA MET A 93 -4.14 12.81 3.02
C MET A 93 -4.55 13.97 3.93
N GLU A 94 -3.59 14.75 4.43
CA GLU A 94 -3.86 15.93 5.26
C GLU A 94 -4.73 16.98 4.53
N GLN A 95 -4.47 17.22 3.24
CA GLN A 95 -5.31 18.12 2.44
C GLN A 95 -6.74 17.58 2.24
N THR A 96 -6.89 16.26 2.11
CA THR A 96 -8.19 15.62 1.92
C THR A 96 -9.00 15.66 3.21
N GLU A 97 -8.35 15.44 4.36
CA GLU A 97 -8.95 15.55 5.69
C GLU A 97 -9.49 16.95 5.95
N LYS A 98 -8.70 18.01 5.67
CA LYS A 98 -9.17 19.41 5.79
C LYS A 98 -10.38 19.72 4.91
N LYS A 99 -10.42 19.17 3.69
CA LYS A 99 -11.59 19.34 2.80
C LYS A 99 -12.82 18.62 3.33
N LEU A 100 -12.64 17.43 3.91
CA LEU A 100 -13.71 16.65 4.51
C LEU A 100 -14.32 17.39 5.71
N GLU A 101 -13.48 17.94 6.59
CA GLU A 101 -13.91 18.74 7.73
C GLU A 101 -14.71 19.98 7.29
N MET A 102 -14.26 20.68 6.25
CA MET A 102 -15.01 21.81 5.68
C MET A 102 -16.38 21.39 5.10
N VAL A 103 -16.46 20.21 4.48
CA VAL A 103 -17.74 19.68 3.95
C VAL A 103 -18.69 19.34 5.09
N ASP A 104 -18.19 18.72 6.16
CA ASP A 104 -18.97 18.37 7.36
C ASP A 104 -19.55 19.61 8.05
N GLN A 105 -18.74 20.66 8.22
CA GLN A 105 -19.19 21.94 8.76
C GLN A 105 -20.29 22.57 7.90
N LYS A 106 -20.14 22.57 6.57
CA LYS A 106 -21.16 23.08 5.65
C LYS A 106 -22.45 22.28 5.71
N MET A 107 -22.36 20.95 5.78
CA MET A 107 -23.53 20.07 5.88
C MET A 107 -24.30 20.29 7.17
N THR A 108 -23.58 20.46 8.29
CA THR A 108 -24.18 20.80 9.58
C THR A 108 -24.90 22.15 9.53
N GLY A 109 -24.30 23.16 8.90
CA GLY A 109 -24.94 24.46 8.68
C GLY A 109 -26.22 24.36 7.86
N LEU A 110 -26.17 23.68 6.71
CA LEU A 110 -27.35 23.48 5.85
C LEU A 110 -28.47 22.71 6.54
N ASN A 111 -28.14 21.71 7.35
CA ASN A 111 -29.14 20.98 8.13
C ASN A 111 -29.84 21.89 9.14
N LYS A 112 -29.08 22.77 9.82
CA LYS A 112 -29.65 23.74 10.75
C LYS A 112 -30.58 24.73 10.05
N ASP A 113 -30.14 25.31 8.93
CA ASP A 113 -30.96 26.25 8.14
C ASP A 113 -32.25 25.59 7.62
N MET A 114 -32.16 24.31 7.24
CA MET A 114 -33.30 23.52 6.80
C MET A 114 -34.27 23.22 7.95
N GLU A 115 -33.76 22.86 9.13
CA GLU A 115 -34.56 22.64 10.33
C GLU A 115 -35.28 23.92 10.77
N GLU A 116 -34.60 25.07 10.76
CA GLU A 116 -35.21 26.37 11.03
C GLU A 116 -36.32 26.71 10.02
N SER A 117 -36.09 26.47 8.73
CA SER A 117 -37.09 26.70 7.68
C SER A 117 -38.32 25.79 7.84
N LEU A 118 -38.10 24.52 8.23
CA LEU A 118 -39.18 23.58 8.49
C LEU A 118 -40.01 24.01 9.70
N ILE A 119 -39.36 24.41 10.80
CA ILE A 119 -40.04 24.93 11.99
C ILE A 119 -40.91 26.14 11.63
N HIS A 120 -40.38 27.10 10.86
CA HIS A 120 -41.16 28.26 10.42
C HIS A 120 -42.41 27.85 9.61
N LEU A 121 -42.27 26.90 8.68
CA LEU A 121 -43.40 26.41 7.89
C LEU A 121 -44.44 25.69 8.75
N GLU A 122 -44.01 24.87 9.72
CA GLU A 122 -44.91 24.19 10.67
C GLU A 122 -45.62 25.20 11.58
N MET A 123 -44.94 26.26 12.02
CA MET A 123 -45.54 27.35 12.78
C MET A 123 -46.61 28.09 11.98
N ASP A 124 -46.35 28.41 10.71
CA ASP A 124 -47.32 29.05 9.83
C ASP A 124 -48.53 28.15 9.59
N GLN A 125 -48.30 26.85 9.38
CA GLN A 125 -49.35 25.85 9.24
C GLN A 125 -50.22 25.75 10.51
N ALA A 126 -49.60 25.69 11.70
CA ALA A 126 -50.32 25.63 12.97
C ALA A 126 -51.12 26.91 13.23
N SER A 127 -50.55 28.08 12.94
CA SER A 127 -51.22 29.38 13.01
C SER A 127 -52.47 29.41 12.13
N PHE A 128 -52.36 28.92 10.89
CA PHE A 128 -53.50 28.77 9.98
C PHE A 128 -54.60 27.89 10.59
N PHE A 129 -54.27 26.68 11.04
CA PHE A 129 -55.29 25.78 11.61
C PHE A 129 -55.99 26.37 12.83
N LEU A 130 -55.25 27.06 13.69
CA LEU A 130 -55.85 27.76 14.84
C LEU A 130 -56.76 28.91 14.40
N ARG A 131 -56.37 29.67 13.38
CA ARG A 131 -57.21 30.74 12.82
C ARG A 131 -58.52 30.18 12.25
N PHE A 132 -58.46 29.02 11.58
CA PHE A 132 -59.64 28.32 11.06
C PHE A 132 -60.56 27.77 12.16
N GLN A 133 -60.01 27.20 13.22
CA GLN A 133 -60.81 26.64 14.31
C GLN A 133 -61.53 27.72 15.13
N ASN A 134 -60.97 28.92 15.18
CA ASN A 134 -61.49 30.03 15.98
C ASN A 134 -62.24 31.09 15.15
N ILE A 135 -62.69 30.75 13.94
CA ILE A 135 -63.52 31.67 13.15
C ILE A 135 -64.84 31.90 13.89
N THR A 136 -65.15 33.17 14.17
CA THR A 136 -66.41 33.59 14.76
C THR A 136 -67.11 34.53 13.80
N GLU A 137 -68.37 34.25 13.47
CA GLU A 137 -69.21 35.10 12.63
C GLU A 137 -69.85 36.19 13.49
N THR A 138 -69.55 37.46 13.24
CA THR A 138 -70.31 38.55 13.86
C THR A 138 -71.64 38.75 13.13
N LYS A 139 -72.64 39.38 13.78
CA LYS A 139 -74.01 39.53 13.25
C LYS A 139 -74.16 40.23 11.87
N LYS A 140 -73.06 40.67 11.25
CA LYS A 140 -73.04 41.38 9.96
C LYS A 140 -72.01 40.80 8.96
N GLU A 141 -71.29 39.77 9.34
CA GLU A 141 -70.29 39.11 8.50
C GLU A 141 -70.85 37.79 8.00
N ASP A 142 -70.39 37.35 6.83
CA ASP A 142 -70.74 36.06 6.24
C ASP A 142 -69.58 35.09 6.46
N LEU A 143 -69.85 34.00 7.17
CA LEU A 143 -68.84 33.00 7.51
C LEU A 143 -68.18 32.37 6.27
N GLY A 144 -68.92 32.17 5.18
CA GLY A 144 -68.42 31.62 3.92
C GLY A 144 -67.42 32.56 3.25
N ILE A 145 -67.67 33.86 3.30
CA ILE A 145 -66.73 34.89 2.83
C ILE A 145 -65.44 34.89 3.65
N LEU A 146 -65.55 34.81 4.98
CA LEU A 146 -64.38 34.80 5.88
C LEU A 146 -63.52 33.55 5.65
N ILE A 147 -64.15 32.37 5.52
CA ILE A 147 -63.46 31.12 5.20
C ILE A 147 -62.79 31.20 3.82
N ALA A 148 -63.49 31.71 2.80
CA ALA A 148 -62.93 31.83 1.46
C ALA A 148 -61.73 32.79 1.40
N GLU A 149 -61.79 33.91 2.13
CA GLU A 149 -60.69 34.86 2.25
C GLU A 149 -59.46 34.25 2.93
N LEU A 150 -59.66 33.50 4.01
CA LEU A 150 -58.60 32.77 4.71
C LEU A 150 -57.94 31.68 3.84
N ILE A 151 -58.73 30.92 3.07
CA ILE A 151 -58.20 29.90 2.16
C ILE A 151 -57.45 30.56 0.99
N ALA A 152 -57.99 31.66 0.46
CA ALA A 152 -57.39 32.41 -0.64
C ALA A 152 -56.02 32.99 -0.26
N GLU A 153 -55.91 33.55 0.95
CA GLU A 153 -54.65 34.08 1.52
C GLU A 153 -53.58 32.98 1.59
N THR A 154 -53.91 31.80 2.14
CA THR A 154 -52.95 30.70 2.32
C THR A 154 -52.54 30.02 1.01
N LEU A 155 -53.49 29.80 0.10
CA LEU A 155 -53.20 29.16 -1.18
C LEU A 155 -52.65 30.14 -2.22
N GLN A 156 -52.58 31.44 -1.88
CA GLN A 156 -52.23 32.52 -2.81
C GLN A 156 -53.07 32.46 -4.09
N ARG A 157 -54.39 32.25 -3.92
CA ARG A 157 -55.36 32.15 -5.03
C ARG A 157 -56.34 33.29 -4.99
N ASP A 158 -57.02 33.49 -6.11
CA ASP A 158 -58.09 34.48 -6.17
C ASP A 158 -59.26 34.07 -5.25
N ARG A 159 -59.77 35.03 -4.47
CA ARG A 159 -60.86 34.80 -3.54
C ARG A 159 -62.13 34.29 -4.24
N GLN A 160 -62.44 34.81 -5.43
CA GLN A 160 -63.62 34.38 -6.17
C GLN A 160 -63.45 32.97 -6.73
N GLU A 161 -62.23 32.59 -7.14
CA GLU A 161 -61.91 31.19 -7.50
C GLU A 161 -62.21 30.23 -6.34
N ILE A 162 -61.86 30.61 -5.11
CA ILE A 162 -62.12 29.78 -3.93
C ILE A 162 -63.62 29.70 -3.62
N ILE A 163 -64.35 30.82 -3.66
CA ILE A 163 -65.81 30.84 -3.44
C ILE A 163 -66.51 29.91 -4.42
N ASN A 164 -66.18 30.01 -5.71
CA ASN A 164 -66.80 29.18 -6.74
C ASN A 164 -66.56 27.68 -6.49
N LYS A 165 -65.38 27.30 -5.99
CA LYS A 165 -65.07 25.90 -5.65
C LYS A 165 -65.84 25.42 -4.43
N ILE A 166 -66.01 26.26 -3.42
CA ILE A 166 -66.82 25.94 -2.24
C ILE A 166 -68.27 25.70 -2.69
N ASP A 167 -68.83 26.61 -3.49
CA ASP A 167 -70.19 26.49 -4.04
C ASP A 167 -70.35 25.22 -4.91
N ASP A 168 -69.34 24.86 -5.70
CA ASP A 168 -69.33 23.64 -6.50
C ASP A 168 -69.37 22.38 -5.61
N VAL A 169 -68.58 22.36 -4.53
CA VAL A 169 -68.58 21.26 -3.55
C VAL A 169 -69.94 21.14 -2.87
N ASP A 170 -70.52 22.26 -2.43
CA ASP A 170 -71.84 22.29 -1.80
C ASP A 170 -72.94 21.83 -2.77
N ARG A 171 -72.85 22.21 -4.06
CA ARG A 171 -73.77 21.74 -5.09
C ARG A 171 -73.69 20.24 -5.29
N VAL A 172 -72.47 19.68 -5.36
CA VAL A 172 -72.25 18.24 -5.51
C VAL A 172 -72.77 17.50 -4.28
N TYR A 173 -72.45 17.97 -3.08
CA TYR A 173 -72.92 17.38 -1.82
C TYR A 173 -74.44 17.40 -1.72
N THR A 174 -75.06 18.54 -2.01
CA THR A 174 -76.52 18.70 -2.00
C THR A 174 -77.20 17.77 -3.01
N SER A 175 -76.60 17.61 -4.19
CA SER A 175 -77.11 16.69 -5.22
C SER A 175 -76.97 15.23 -4.77
N TYR A 176 -75.84 14.86 -4.17
CA TYR A 176 -75.60 13.53 -3.62
C TYR A 176 -76.59 13.20 -2.49
N ALA A 177 -76.71 14.08 -1.49
CA ALA A 177 -77.63 13.90 -0.37
C ALA A 177 -79.09 13.77 -0.84
N ARG A 178 -79.50 14.51 -1.88
CA ARG A 178 -80.83 14.40 -2.50
C ARG A 178 -81.04 13.06 -3.20
N CYS A 179 -80.07 12.61 -3.99
CA CYS A 179 -80.13 11.33 -4.68
C CYS A 179 -80.18 10.14 -3.70
N HIS A 180 -79.50 10.25 -2.55
CA HIS A 180 -79.40 9.19 -1.55
C HIS A 180 -80.32 9.35 -0.33
N ARG A 181 -81.21 10.36 -0.33
CA ARG A 181 -82.18 10.64 0.75
C ARG A 181 -81.55 10.72 2.15
N LEU A 182 -80.38 11.33 2.25
CA LEU A 182 -79.71 11.54 3.54
C LEU A 182 -80.43 12.66 4.33
N PRO A 183 -80.45 12.59 5.69
CA PRO A 183 -80.96 13.68 6.52
C PRO A 183 -80.19 14.98 6.25
N ARG A 184 -80.91 16.11 6.29
CA ARG A 184 -80.30 17.45 6.22
C ARG A 184 -79.77 17.88 7.57
#